data_AF-A0AAD6FFY5-F1
#
_entry.id   AF-A0AAD6FFY5-F1
#
_cell.length_a   1.000
_cell.length_b   1.000
_cell.length_c   1.000
_cell.angle_alpha   90.00
_cell.angle_beta   90.00
_cell.angle_gamma   90.00
#
_symmetry.space_group_name_H-M   'P 1'
#
loop_
_entity.id
_entity.type
_entity.pdbx_description
1 polymer ?
#
loop_
_entity_poly.entity_id
_entity_poly.type
_entity_poly.pdbx_seq_one_letter_code
_entity_poly.pdbx_strand_id
1 'polypeptide(L)'
;MRPIYIVEGEGFRKCMKKMEPSYTFYNGHLDLGAYGGVHGCHPAIPNYKRVAVVHDNASNMKLCTETLKKEPEKWGNVQGVYCSGHTLQLCINTALKQDRIRRTVAAARNLVGHFRKSAKATAALKDKQKQQNVVAHKLTNNVATRGNSTCEMLDRLVSNDGQ
;
A
#
# COMPACT_ATOMS: atom_id res chain seq x y z
N MET A 1 1.17 6.48 -17.28
CA MET A 1 0.86 5.76 -16.03
C MET A 1 -0.25 4.76 -16.37
N ARG A 2 0.03 3.45 -16.38
CA ARG A 2 -1.03 2.45 -16.67
C ARG A 2 -2.01 2.45 -15.49
N PRO A 3 -3.32 2.38 -15.70
CA PRO A 3 -4.26 2.16 -14.61
C PRO A 3 -3.84 0.88 -13.90
N ILE A 4 -3.44 1.01 -12.64
CA ILE A 4 -3.24 -0.15 -11.78
C ILE A 4 -4.66 -0.64 -11.53
N TYR A 5 -5.07 -1.69 -12.23
CA TYR A 5 -6.18 -2.52 -11.79
C TYR A 5 -5.86 -2.87 -10.34
N ILE A 6 -6.64 -2.35 -9.40
CA ILE A 6 -6.56 -2.78 -8.00
C ILE A 6 -6.73 -4.30 -8.07
N VAL A 7 -5.61 -4.98 -7.86
CA VAL A 7 -5.49 -6.42 -8.05
C VAL A 7 -6.59 -7.07 -7.23
N GLU A 8 -7.52 -7.75 -7.89
CA GLU A 8 -8.57 -8.58 -7.29
C GLU A 8 -8.00 -9.82 -6.59
N GLY A 9 -6.91 -9.67 -5.84
CA GLY A 9 -6.28 -10.75 -5.10
C GLY A 9 -7.22 -11.30 -4.03
N GLU A 10 -7.02 -12.55 -3.65
CA GLU A 10 -7.84 -13.28 -2.68
C GLU A 10 -7.99 -12.51 -1.35
N GLY A 11 -6.94 -11.79 -0.93
CA GLY A 11 -6.95 -10.93 0.26
C GLY A 11 -7.93 -9.76 0.17
N PHE A 12 -7.99 -9.07 -0.98
CA PHE A 12 -8.96 -8.00 -1.22
C PHE A 12 -10.39 -8.57 -1.23
N ARG A 13 -10.58 -9.73 -1.86
CA ARG A 13 -11.88 -10.40 -1.91
C ARG A 13 -12.40 -10.78 -0.52
N LYS A 14 -11.55 -11.36 0.33
CA LYS A 14 -11.89 -11.68 1.74
C LYS A 14 -12.22 -10.43 2.56
N CYS A 15 -11.44 -9.35 2.37
CA CYS A 15 -11.66 -8.08 3.06
C CYS A 15 -13.02 -7.47 2.70
N MET A 16 -13.34 -7.37 1.39
CA MET A 16 -14.62 -6.82 0.93
C MET A 16 -15.81 -7.66 1.39
N LYS A 17 -15.72 -9.00 1.36
CA LYS A 17 -16.79 -9.87 1.89
C LYS A 17 -17.03 -9.73 3.38
N LYS A 18 -16.02 -9.33 4.14
CA LYS A 18 -16.16 -9.10 5.58
C LYS A 18 -16.73 -7.72 5.90
N MET A 19 -16.38 -6.69 5.11
CA MET A 19 -16.88 -5.33 5.30
C MET A 19 -18.29 -5.13 4.73
N GLU A 20 -18.57 -5.73 3.57
CA GLU A 20 -19.84 -5.62 2.88
C GLU A 20 -20.22 -7.01 2.31
N PRO A 21 -20.95 -7.84 3.08
CA PRO A 21 -21.26 -9.22 2.68
C PRO A 21 -22.03 -9.31 1.34
N SER A 22 -22.85 -8.30 1.04
CA SER A 22 -23.61 -8.14 -0.20
C SER A 22 -22.76 -7.77 -1.42
N TYR A 23 -21.49 -7.37 -1.24
CA TYR A 23 -20.63 -6.97 -2.34
C TYR A 23 -20.36 -8.16 -3.27
N THR A 24 -20.75 -8.04 -4.54
CA THR A 24 -20.53 -9.05 -5.57
C THR A 24 -19.32 -8.69 -6.42
N PHE A 25 -18.33 -9.58 -6.51
CA PHE A 25 -17.23 -9.42 -7.47
C PHE A 25 -17.76 -9.68 -8.88
N TYR A 26 -17.47 -8.78 -9.81
CA TYR A 26 -17.79 -8.97 -11.22
C TYR A 26 -16.91 -10.10 -11.78
N ASN A 27 -17.51 -11.27 -11.99
CA ASN A 27 -16.88 -12.34 -12.77
C ASN A 27 -17.10 -12.00 -14.24
N GLY A 28 -16.06 -11.52 -14.92
CA GLY A 28 -16.14 -11.20 -16.35
C GLY A 28 -16.38 -12.43 -17.22
N HIS A 29 -17.66 -12.78 -17.42
CA HIS A 29 -18.13 -13.46 -18.61
C HIS A 29 -19.32 -12.67 -19.14
N LEU A 30 -19.02 -11.60 -19.89
CA LEU A 30 -20.01 -10.94 -20.72
C LEU A 30 -20.24 -11.86 -21.91
N ASP A 31 -21.46 -12.40 -22.01
CA ASP A 31 -21.97 -13.08 -23.18
C ASP A 31 -21.84 -12.14 -24.40
N LEU A 32 -20.91 -12.48 -25.30
CA LEU A 32 -20.53 -11.68 -26.47
C LEU A 32 -21.58 -11.74 -27.60
N GLY A 33 -22.74 -12.39 -27.37
CA GLY A 33 -23.76 -12.60 -28.40
C GLY A 33 -24.70 -11.43 -28.69
N ALA A 34 -24.73 -10.36 -27.89
CA ALA A 34 -25.78 -9.33 -28.00
C ALA A 34 -25.35 -7.97 -28.60
N TYR A 35 -24.06 -7.74 -28.84
CA TYR A 35 -23.59 -6.42 -29.30
C TYR A 35 -22.71 -6.57 -30.55
N GLY A 36 -23.39 -6.68 -31.68
CA GLY A 36 -22.76 -6.70 -33.00
C GLY A 36 -21.98 -5.41 -33.29
N GLY A 37 -20.73 -5.59 -33.70
CA GLY A 37 -20.03 -4.74 -34.66
C GLY A 37 -19.59 -3.36 -34.20
N VAL A 38 -18.39 -3.25 -33.63
CA VAL A 38 -17.29 -2.41 -34.13
C VAL A 38 -16.02 -2.70 -33.33
N HIS A 39 -14.88 -2.77 -34.03
CA HIS A 39 -13.57 -3.05 -33.48
C HIS A 39 -13.17 -2.11 -32.33
N GLY A 40 -12.77 -2.69 -31.19
CA GLY A 40 -11.76 -2.11 -30.31
C GLY A 40 -12.19 -1.03 -29.33
N CYS A 41 -13.04 -1.33 -28.35
CA CYS A 41 -13.02 -0.68 -27.03
C CYS A 41 -13.96 -1.43 -26.07
N HIS A 42 -13.49 -1.69 -24.84
CA HIS A 42 -14.35 -2.11 -23.74
C HIS A 42 -15.52 -1.12 -23.62
N PRO A 43 -16.78 -1.54 -23.41
CA PRO A 43 -17.90 -0.61 -23.31
C PRO A 43 -17.62 0.42 -22.22
N ALA A 44 -17.59 1.69 -22.60
CA ALA A 44 -17.35 2.78 -21.67
C ALA A 44 -18.39 2.71 -20.54
N ILE A 45 -17.93 2.74 -19.28
CA ILE A 45 -18.82 2.75 -18.11
C ILE A 45 -19.75 3.97 -18.23
N PRO A 46 -21.07 3.79 -18.28
CA PRO A 46 -22.00 4.90 -18.46
C PRO A 46 -21.84 5.97 -17.37
N ASN A 47 -22.03 7.25 -17.71
CA ASN A 47 -21.85 8.39 -16.80
C ASN A 47 -22.60 8.22 -15.47
N TYR A 48 -23.85 7.75 -15.53
CA TYR A 48 -24.70 7.58 -14.35
C TYR A 48 -24.21 6.47 -13.41
N LYS A 49 -23.34 5.55 -13.86
CA LYS A 49 -22.73 4.50 -13.04
C LYS A 49 -21.39 4.94 -12.43
N ARG A 50 -20.83 6.07 -12.85
CA ARG A 50 -19.57 6.61 -12.32
C ARG A 50 -19.86 7.53 -11.14
N VAL A 51 -19.71 6.99 -9.94
CA VAL A 51 -20.09 7.68 -8.69
C VAL A 51 -18.91 8.33 -7.97
N ALA A 52 -17.74 7.70 -8.01
CA ALA A 52 -16.59 8.16 -7.25
C ALA A 52 -15.26 7.74 -7.87
N VAL A 53 -14.23 8.53 -7.57
CA VAL A 53 -12.83 8.24 -7.84
C VAL A 53 -12.09 8.23 -6.50
N VAL A 54 -11.52 7.08 -6.14
CA VAL A 54 -10.65 6.98 -4.96
C VAL A 54 -9.24 7.40 -5.35
N HIS A 55 -8.66 8.36 -4.63
CA HIS A 55 -7.32 8.87 -4.93
C HIS A 55 -6.51 9.12 -3.65
N ASP A 56 -5.19 9.24 -3.78
CA ASP A 56 -4.34 9.66 -2.66
C ASP A 56 -4.54 11.15 -2.31
N ASN A 57 -3.89 11.62 -1.24
CA ASN A 57 -4.11 13.00 -0.78
C ASN A 57 -3.24 14.03 -1.51
N ALA A 58 -2.58 13.66 -2.62
CA ALA A 58 -1.71 14.56 -3.35
C ALA A 58 -2.50 15.70 -4.01
N SER A 59 -1.92 16.91 -3.99
CA SER A 59 -2.60 18.13 -4.45
C SER A 59 -3.01 18.07 -5.92
N ASN A 60 -2.19 17.43 -6.77
CA ASN A 60 -2.50 17.20 -8.18
C ASN A 60 -3.69 16.25 -8.36
N MET A 61 -3.83 15.23 -7.51
CA MET A 61 -4.97 14.31 -7.55
C MET A 61 -6.26 14.99 -7.09
N LYS A 62 -6.19 15.84 -6.06
CA LYS A 62 -7.31 16.70 -5.66
C LYS A 62 -7.77 17.59 -6.81
N LEU A 63 -6.83 18.31 -7.44
CA LEU A 63 -7.13 19.19 -8.58
C LEU A 63 -7.71 18.40 -9.76
N CYS A 64 -7.21 17.19 -10.01
CA CYS A 64 -7.74 16.30 -11.02
C CYS A 64 -9.22 16.00 -10.75
N THR A 65 -9.59 15.57 -9.54
CA THR A 65 -11.00 15.32 -9.21
C THR A 65 -11.88 16.56 -9.29
N GLU A 66 -11.38 17.74 -8.93
CA GLU A 66 -12.12 19.00 -9.12
C GLU A 66 -12.28 19.37 -10.60
N THR A 67 -11.36 18.95 -11.46
CA THR A 67 -11.44 19.16 -12.90
C THR A 67 -12.48 18.24 -13.52
N LEU A 68 -12.53 16.96 -13.10
CA LEU A 68 -13.52 16.00 -13.56
C LEU A 68 -14.96 16.46 -13.25
N LYS A 69 -15.18 17.04 -12.07
CA LYS A 69 -16.49 17.59 -11.65
C LYS A 69 -17.00 18.73 -12.55
N LYS A 70 -16.11 19.45 -13.25
CA LYS A 70 -16.49 20.56 -14.15
C LYS A 70 -17.07 20.08 -15.48
N GLU A 71 -16.85 18.83 -15.85
CA GLU A 71 -17.34 18.25 -17.10
C GLU A 71 -18.22 17.00 -16.84
N PRO A 72 -19.38 17.16 -16.17
CA PRO A 72 -20.24 16.02 -15.80
C PRO A 72 -20.79 15.27 -17.01
N GLU A 73 -20.93 15.92 -18.16
CA GLU A 73 -21.31 15.26 -19.42
C GLU A 73 -20.23 14.29 -19.95
N LYS A 74 -18.96 14.50 -19.59
CA LYS A 74 -17.84 13.64 -20.00
C LYS A 74 -17.47 12.62 -18.93
N TRP A 75 -17.59 12.98 -17.64
CA TRP A 75 -17.07 12.16 -16.54
C TRP A 75 -18.14 11.64 -15.57
N GLY A 76 -19.39 12.07 -15.70
CA GLY A 76 -20.45 11.82 -14.72
C GLY A 76 -20.31 12.69 -13.48
N ASN A 77 -21.26 12.57 -12.55
CA ASN A 77 -21.25 13.29 -11.27
C ASN A 77 -20.31 12.60 -10.26
N VAL A 78 -19.04 12.43 -10.64
CA VAL A 78 -18.04 11.73 -9.84
C VAL A 78 -17.60 12.54 -8.63
N GLN A 79 -17.53 11.89 -7.47
CA GLN A 79 -16.94 12.47 -6.26
C GLN A 79 -15.50 12.01 -6.07
N GLY A 80 -14.62 12.93 -5.64
CA GLY A 80 -13.28 12.57 -5.17
C GLY A 80 -13.33 12.04 -3.75
N VAL A 81 -12.83 10.82 -3.53
CA VAL A 81 -12.78 10.16 -2.23
C VAL A 81 -11.32 9.89 -1.86
N TYR A 82 -10.92 10.26 -0.65
CA TYR A 82 -9.58 10.00 -0.17
C TYR A 82 -9.37 8.51 0.13
N CYS A 83 -8.24 7.97 -0.34
CA CYS A 83 -7.82 6.62 -0.01
C CYS A 83 -7.56 6.51 1.50
N SER A 84 -8.36 5.70 2.19
CA SER A 84 -8.24 5.47 3.63
C SER A 84 -6.86 4.91 3.99
N GLY A 85 -6.32 4.00 3.19
CA GLY A 85 -4.98 3.45 3.40
C GLY A 85 -3.87 4.50 3.29
N HIS A 86 -3.97 5.41 2.32
CA HIS A 86 -3.01 6.51 2.20
C HIS A 86 -3.13 7.51 3.35
N THR A 87 -4.37 7.85 3.75
CA THR A 87 -4.63 8.74 4.88
C THR A 87 -4.06 8.16 6.18
N LEU A 88 -4.27 6.86 6.45
CA LEU A 88 -3.68 6.18 7.59
C LEU A 88 -2.14 6.23 7.55
N GLN A 89 -1.55 6.02 6.37
CA GLN A 89 -0.09 6.13 6.21
C GLN A 89 0.43 7.54 6.54
N LEU A 90 -0.31 8.60 6.18
CA LEU A 90 0.04 9.97 6.55
C LEU A 90 -0.03 10.19 8.06
N CYS A 91 -1.02 9.63 8.75
CA CYS A 91 -1.12 9.65 10.20
C CYS A 91 0.09 8.95 10.85
N ILE A 92 0.44 7.76 10.37
CA ILE A 92 1.62 7.01 10.85
C ILE A 92 2.90 7.82 10.61
N ASN A 93 3.08 8.38 9.41
CA ASN A 93 4.26 9.20 9.09
C ASN A 93 4.36 10.44 9.98
N THR A 94 3.23 11.02 10.38
CA THR A 94 3.19 12.13 11.34
C THR A 94 3.61 11.67 12.73
N ALA A 95 3.09 10.55 13.22
CA ALA A 95 3.48 9.98 14.50
C ALA A 95 4.98 9.64 14.55
N LEU A 96 5.54 9.07 13.47
CA LEU A 96 6.97 8.74 13.36
C LEU A 96 7.90 9.98 13.44
N LYS A 97 7.38 11.19 13.21
CA LYS A 97 8.16 12.43 13.34
C LYS A 97 8.25 12.92 14.80
N GLN A 98 7.44 12.40 15.71
CA GLN A 98 7.50 12.75 17.12
C GLN A 98 8.90 12.42 17.67
N ASP A 99 9.50 13.36 18.41
CA ASP A 99 10.94 13.33 18.69
C ASP A 99 11.46 12.05 19.34
N ARG A 100 10.72 11.51 20.32
CA ARG A 100 11.09 10.25 20.98
C ARG A 100 11.13 9.10 19.96
N ILE A 101 10.08 8.96 19.17
CA ILE A 101 9.95 7.92 18.14
C ILE A 101 11.01 8.10 17.05
N ARG A 102 11.18 9.33 16.55
CA ARG A 102 12.16 9.67 15.52
C ARG A 102 13.58 9.31 15.94
N ARG A 103 13.97 9.60 17.19
CA ARG A 103 15.29 9.24 17.73
C ARG A 103 15.47 7.73 17.83
N THR A 104 14.47 7.01 18.35
CA THR A 104 14.50 5.54 18.41
C THR A 104 14.66 4.91 17.03
N VAL A 105 13.88 5.37 16.06
CA VAL A 105 13.96 4.87 14.68
C VAL A 105 15.30 5.22 14.04
N ALA A 106 15.87 6.40 14.32
CA ALA A 106 17.20 6.77 13.83
C ALA A 106 18.30 5.87 14.43
N ALA A 107 18.25 5.58 15.73
CA ALA A 107 19.17 4.65 16.37
C ALA A 107 19.06 3.24 15.78
N ALA A 108 17.84 2.75 15.57
CA ALA A 108 17.58 1.48 14.90
C ALA A 108 18.16 1.43 13.48
N ARG A 109 17.98 2.50 12.68
CA ARG A 109 18.59 2.59 11.33
C ARG A 109 20.11 2.56 11.39
N ASN A 110 20.73 3.25 12.34
CA ASN A 110 22.18 3.26 12.50
C ASN A 110 22.71 1.88 12.85
N LEU A 111 22.03 1.17 13.75
CA LEU A 111 22.36 -0.20 14.15
C LEU A 111 22.26 -1.16 12.96
N VAL A 112 21.12 -1.19 12.26
CA VAL A 112 20.92 -2.00 11.05
C VAL A 112 21.95 -1.65 9.97
N GLY A 113 22.25 -0.35 9.82
CA GLY A 113 23.24 0.17 8.89
C GLY A 113 24.65 -0.34 9.18
N HIS A 114 25.06 -0.43 10.45
CA HIS A 114 26.34 -0.98 10.86
C HIS A 114 26.50 -2.43 10.39
N PHE A 115 25.54 -3.31 10.71
CA PHE A 115 25.59 -4.70 10.30
C PHE A 115 25.60 -4.85 8.78
N ARG A 116 24.75 -4.11 8.06
CA ARG A 116 24.70 -4.18 6.59
C ARG A 116 26.01 -3.80 5.91
N LYS A 117 26.77 -2.86 6.48
CA LYS A 117 28.04 -2.38 5.91
C LYS A 117 29.25 -3.23 6.31
N SER A 118 29.16 -3.98 7.41
CA SER A 118 30.28 -4.76 7.95
C SER A 118 30.02 -6.27 7.80
N ALA A 119 30.75 -6.92 6.90
CA ALA A 119 30.70 -8.37 6.74
C ALA A 119 31.10 -9.09 8.03
N LYS A 120 32.12 -8.58 8.73
CA LYS A 120 32.56 -9.09 10.04
C LYS A 120 31.44 -9.01 11.08
N ALA A 121 30.76 -7.86 11.20
CA ALA A 121 29.66 -7.70 12.15
C ALA A 121 28.46 -8.58 11.78
N THR A 122 28.15 -8.72 10.49
CA THR A 122 27.08 -9.62 10.02
C THR A 122 27.40 -11.09 10.33
N ALA A 123 28.65 -11.52 10.15
CA ALA A 123 29.07 -12.88 10.51
C ALA A 123 28.92 -13.12 12.01
N ALA A 124 29.41 -12.19 12.84
CA ALA A 124 29.27 -12.25 14.29
C ALA A 124 27.80 -12.28 14.75
N LEU A 125 26.91 -11.50 14.11
CA LEU A 125 25.48 -11.54 14.39
C LEU A 125 24.89 -12.92 14.07
N LYS A 126 25.23 -13.51 12.92
CA LYS A 126 24.76 -14.85 12.55
C LYS A 126 25.23 -15.91 13.54
N ASP A 127 26.47 -15.83 13.99
CA ASP A 127 27.01 -16.79 14.95
C ASP A 127 26.36 -16.62 16.33
N LYS A 128 26.05 -15.38 16.73
CA LYS A 128 25.29 -15.11 17.95
C LYS A 128 23.86 -15.66 17.86
N GLN A 129 23.19 -15.46 16.73
CA GLN A 129 21.84 -16.02 16.47
C GLN A 129 21.85 -17.56 16.59
N LYS A 130 22.87 -18.24 16.04
CA LYS A 130 23.05 -19.69 16.20
C LYS A 130 23.26 -20.09 17.66
N GLN A 131 24.11 -19.36 18.39
CA GLN A 131 24.37 -19.62 19.81
C GLN A 131 23.10 -19.45 20.68
N GLN A 132 22.23 -18.51 20.32
CA GLN A 132 20.95 -18.28 21.01
C GLN A 132 19.82 -19.19 20.52
N ASN A 133 20.09 -20.08 19.54
CA ASN A 133 19.10 -20.95 18.92
C ASN A 133 17.86 -20.21 18.39
N VAL A 134 18.04 -18.96 17.94
CA VAL A 134 16.99 -18.17 17.30
C VAL A 134 17.06 -18.30 15.78
N VAL A 135 15.93 -18.15 15.10
CA VAL A 135 15.89 -18.18 13.64
C VAL A 135 16.75 -17.05 13.09
N ALA A 136 17.75 -17.40 12.27
CA ALA A 136 18.70 -16.45 11.70
C ALA A 136 18.00 -15.53 10.67
N HIS A 137 17.52 -14.38 11.14
CA HIS A 137 16.91 -13.37 10.30
C HIS A 137 17.92 -12.30 9.91
N LYS A 138 17.94 -11.94 8.61
CA LYS A 138 18.70 -10.79 8.13
C LYS A 138 18.00 -9.50 8.57
N LEU A 139 18.77 -8.56 9.12
CA LEU A 139 18.25 -7.23 9.43
C LEU A 139 17.80 -6.50 8.15
N THR A 140 16.61 -5.90 8.21
CA THR A 140 16.01 -5.14 7.10
C THR A 140 16.04 -3.66 7.40
N ASN A 141 16.49 -2.84 6.44
CA ASN A 141 16.42 -1.39 6.59
C ASN A 141 15.00 -0.89 6.29
N ASN A 142 14.63 0.25 6.86
CA ASN A 142 13.37 0.88 6.48
C ASN A 142 13.47 1.53 5.08
N VAL A 143 12.33 1.67 4.41
CA VAL A 143 12.16 2.25 3.08
C VAL A 143 11.07 3.30 3.19
N ALA A 144 11.43 4.58 3.10
CA ALA A 144 10.51 5.69 3.41
C ALA A 144 9.21 5.67 2.58
N THR A 145 9.25 5.11 1.37
CA THR A 145 8.09 4.99 0.47
C THR A 145 7.26 3.72 0.69
N ARG A 146 7.77 2.73 1.44
CA ARG A 146 7.03 1.51 1.80
C ARG A 146 6.51 1.63 3.23
N GLY A 147 5.19 1.81 3.35
CA GLY A 147 4.52 2.19 4.60
C GLY A 147 4.87 1.39 5.84
N ASN A 148 5.02 0.07 5.70
CA ASN A 148 5.23 -0.84 6.82
C ASN A 148 6.71 -1.07 7.18
N SER A 149 7.64 -0.51 6.41
CA SER A 149 9.07 -0.85 6.51
C SER A 149 9.74 -0.44 7.82
N THR A 150 9.21 0.60 8.50
CA THR A 150 9.71 1.02 9.82
C THR A 150 9.33 0.02 10.90
N CYS A 151 8.06 -0.40 10.97
CA CYS A 151 7.62 -1.43 11.92
C CYS A 151 8.36 -2.74 11.67
N GLU A 152 8.41 -3.17 10.41
CA GLU A 152 9.18 -4.31 9.94
C GLU A 152 10.65 -4.28 10.41
N MET A 153 11.34 -3.15 10.37
CA MET A 153 12.72 -3.02 10.85
C MET A 153 12.82 -3.19 12.37
N LEU A 154 11.89 -2.56 13.11
CA LEU A 154 11.85 -2.64 14.57
C LEU A 154 11.53 -4.06 15.05
N ASP A 155 10.57 -4.73 14.42
CA ASP A 155 10.20 -6.11 14.75
C ASP A 155 11.38 -7.08 14.55
N ARG A 156 12.17 -6.90 13.47
CA ARG A 156 13.40 -7.68 13.27
C ARG A 156 14.43 -7.43 14.37
N LEU A 157 14.55 -6.20 14.87
CA LEU A 157 15.51 -5.91 15.94
C LEU A 157 15.07 -6.55 17.25
N VAL A 158 13.80 -6.41 17.63
CA VAL A 158 13.25 -7.01 18.86
C VAL A 158 13.35 -8.54 18.82
N SER A 159 13.05 -9.16 17.67
CA SER A 159 13.16 -10.62 17.52
C SER A 159 14.60 -11.15 17.63
N ASN A 160 15.61 -10.29 17.52
CA ASN A 160 17.02 -10.63 17.65
C ASN A 160 17.61 -10.32 19.03
N ASP A 161 16.84 -9.74 19.95
CA ASP A 161 17.34 -9.33 21.26
C ASP A 161 17.59 -10.53 22.20
N GLY A 162 17.11 -11.73 21.85
CA GLY A 162 17.30 -12.96 22.62
C GLY A 162 16.66 -12.86 24.01
N GLN A 163 15.40 -13.28 24.12
CA GLN A 163 14.80 -13.54 25.43
C GLN A 163 15.42 -14.77 26.09
#